data_AF-A0A482XZ14-F1
#
_entry.id   AF-A0A482XZ14-F1
#
_cell.length_a   1.000
_cell.length_b   1.000
_cell.length_c   1.000
_cell.angle_alpha   90.00
_cell.angle_beta   90.00
_cell.angle_gamma   90.00
#
_symmetry.space_group_name_H-M   'P 1'
#
loop_
_entity.id
_entity.type
_entity.pdbx_description
1 polymer ?
#
loop_
_entity_poly.entity_id
_entity_poly.type
_entity_poly.pdbx_seq_one_letter_code
_entity_poly.pdbx_strand_id
1 'polypeptide(L)' 'MSQTAFETIDTMLASVQSDVDDPDLRFKLRTSRQLLRLLHERHEAGRDALEETDLDEATRANLERLGYLE' A
#
# COMPACT_ATOMS: atom_id res chain seq x y z
N MET A 1 -14.97 -3.51 4.44
CA MET A 1 -13.50 -3.64 4.32
C MET A 1 -12.91 -2.43 5.02
N SER A 2 -12.06 -2.64 6.02
CA SER A 2 -11.34 -1.56 6.69
C SER A 2 -10.40 -0.90 5.69
N GLN A 3 -10.35 0.42 5.68
CA GLN A 3 -9.47 1.18 4.80
C GLN A 3 -8.01 0.78 5.06
N THR A 4 -7.26 0.39 4.03
CA THR A 4 -5.86 0.00 4.23
C THR A 4 -5.01 1.22 4.59
N ALA A 5 -3.81 0.98 5.14
CA ALA A 5 -2.87 2.07 5.40
C ALA A 5 -2.54 2.83 4.10
N PHE A 6 -2.45 2.13 2.96
CA PHE A 6 -2.23 2.73 1.64
C PHE A 6 -3.38 3.67 1.25
N GLU A 7 -4.62 3.23 1.36
CA GLU A 7 -5.80 4.04 1.03
C GLU A 7 -5.94 5.27 1.95
N THR A 8 -5.64 5.09 3.24
CA THR A 8 -5.67 6.18 4.22
C THR A 8 -4.63 7.25 3.87
N ILE A 9 -3.40 6.86 3.57
CA ILE A 9 -2.34 7.79 3.17
C ILE A 9 -2.68 8.47 1.83
N ASP A 10 -3.19 7.74 0.83
CA ASP A 10 -3.58 8.37 -0.46
C ASP A 10 -4.69 9.41 -0.25
N THR A 11 -5.66 9.13 0.63
CA THR A 11 -6.74 10.06 0.97
C THR A 11 -6.19 11.34 1.61
N MET A 12 -5.29 11.22 2.58
CA MET A 12 -4.64 12.37 3.22
C MET A 12 -3.85 13.20 2.20
N LEU A 13 -3.04 12.56 1.37
CA LEU A 13 -2.26 13.25 0.34
C LEU A 13 -3.14 13.89 -0.73
N ALA A 14 -4.25 13.25 -1.11
CA ALA A 14 -5.23 13.78 -2.05
C ALA A 14 -5.85 15.07 -1.53
N SER A 15 -6.25 15.09 -0.27
CA SER A 15 -6.80 16.26 0.40
C SER A 15 -5.81 17.41 0.44
N VAL A 16 -4.53 17.15 0.77
CA VAL A 16 -3.53 18.24 0.78
C VAL A 16 -3.24 18.73 -0.63
N GLN A 17 -3.22 17.85 -1.63
CA GLN A 17 -2.94 18.22 -3.01
C GLN A 17 -4.00 19.15 -3.63
N SER A 18 -5.26 19.11 -3.17
CA SER A 18 -6.31 20.03 -3.64
C SER A 18 -6.13 21.46 -3.14
N ASP A 19 -5.44 21.63 -2.01
CA ASP A 19 -5.37 22.90 -1.28
C ASP A 19 -4.05 23.65 -1.52
N VAL A 20 -3.15 23.07 -2.33
CA VAL A 20 -1.82 23.62 -2.61
C VAL A 20 -1.81 24.20 -4.03
N ASP A 21 -1.50 25.48 -4.16
CA ASP A 21 -1.39 26.18 -5.45
C ASP A 21 0.04 26.15 -6.03
N ASP A 22 1.05 25.95 -5.18
CA ASP A 22 2.45 25.88 -5.62
C ASP A 22 2.66 24.68 -6.57
N PRO A 23 3.06 24.92 -7.83
CA PRO A 23 3.19 23.85 -8.82
C PRO A 23 4.22 22.76 -8.46
N ASP A 24 5.31 23.12 -7.78
CA ASP A 24 6.36 22.18 -7.36
C ASP A 24 5.85 21.29 -6.21
N LEU A 25 5.18 21.89 -5.23
CA LEU A 25 4.55 21.14 -4.14
C LEU A 25 3.43 20.21 -4.65
N ARG A 26 2.59 20.67 -5.58
CA ARG A 26 1.58 19.82 -6.25
C ARG A 26 2.22 18.66 -7.00
N PHE A 27 3.32 18.92 -7.71
CA PHE A 27 4.07 17.87 -8.43
C PHE A 27 4.60 16.80 -7.46
N LYS A 28 5.19 17.21 -6.34
CA LYS A 28 5.70 16.31 -5.31
C LYS A 28 4.59 15.45 -4.71
N LEU A 29 3.47 16.06 -4.29
CA LEU A 29 2.32 15.33 -3.74
C LEU A 29 1.76 14.31 -4.73
N ARG A 30 1.58 14.72 -5.99
CA ARG A 30 1.13 13.81 -7.06
C ARG A 30 2.10 12.64 -7.23
N THR A 31 3.40 12.91 -7.26
CA THR A 31 4.42 11.86 -7.41
C THR A 31 4.44 10.91 -6.20
N SER A 32 4.32 11.43 -4.98
CA SER A 32 4.21 10.62 -3.77
C SER A 32 3.01 9.67 -3.81
N ARG A 33 1.86 10.15 -4.28
CA ARG A 33 0.66 9.30 -4.46
C ARG A 33 0.86 8.22 -5.53
N GLN A 34 1.54 8.54 -6.63
CA GLN A 34 1.89 7.54 -7.65
C GLN A 34 2.82 6.46 -7.11
N LEU A 35 3.84 6.84 -6.33
CA LEU A 35 4.74 5.89 -5.67
C LEU A 35 4.03 5.04 -4.63
N LEU A 36 3.09 5.62 -3.87
CA LEU A 36 2.29 4.89 -2.91
C LEU A 36 1.44 3.81 -3.58
N ARG A 37 0.83 4.12 -4.74
CA ARG A 37 0.10 3.13 -5.55
C ARG A 37 1.00 2.00 -6.03
N LEU A 38 2.18 2.33 -6.55
CA LEU A 38 3.16 1.31 -6.95
C LEU A 38 3.55 0.40 -5.78
N LEU A 39 3.74 0.96 -4.58
CA LEU A 39 4.05 0.16 -3.40
C LEU A 39 2.89 -0.74 -3.00
N HIS A 40 1.65 -0.25 -3.09
CA HIS A 40 0.46 -1.05 -2.83
C HIS A 40 0.34 -2.22 -3.81
N GLU A 41 0.45 -1.96 -5.12
CA GLU A 41 0.42 -3.02 -6.14
C GLU A 41 1.49 -4.09 -5.92
N ARG A 42 2.71 -3.69 -5.51
CA ARG A 42 3.79 -4.63 -5.20
C ARG A 42 3.54 -5.41 -3.90
N HIS A 43 2.86 -4.79 -2.94
CA HIS A 43 2.47 -5.45 -1.69
C HIS A 43 1.43 -6.54 -1.97
N GLU A 44 0.37 -6.21 -2.71
CA GLU A 44 -0.66 -7.16 -3.12
C GLU A 44 -0.07 -8.30 -3.94
N ALA A 45 0.72 -8.01 -4.98
CA ALA A 45 1.35 -9.05 -5.78
C ALA A 45 2.31 -9.95 -4.96
N GLY A 46 2.99 -9.38 -3.96
CA GLY A 46 3.84 -10.14 -3.05
C GLY A 46 3.04 -11.05 -2.12
N ARG A 47 1.89 -10.58 -1.64
CA ARG A 47 0.95 -11.36 -0.84
C ARG A 47 0.35 -12.50 -1.66
N ASP A 48 -0.15 -12.23 -2.86
CA ASP A 48 -0.69 -13.25 -3.78
C ASP A 48 0.35 -14.35 -4.05
N ALA A 49 1.61 -13.95 -4.32
CA ALA A 49 2.69 -14.92 -4.53
C ALA A 49 2.98 -15.78 -3.29
N LEU A 50 2.84 -15.23 -2.07
CA LEU A 50 2.98 -16.00 -0.84
C LEU A 50 1.80 -16.95 -0.61
N GLU A 51 0.57 -16.55 -0.97
CA GLU A 51 -0.62 -17.40 -0.89
C GLU A 51 -0.54 -18.62 -1.82
N GLU A 52 0.07 -18.45 -3.00
CA GLU A 52 0.26 -19.51 -4.00
C GLU A 52 1.49 -20.41 -3.73
N THR A 53 2.36 -20.03 -2.81
CA THR A 53 3.56 -20.80 -2.48
C THR A 53 3.24 -21.96 -1.54
N ASP A 54 3.82 -23.14 -1.80
CA ASP A 54 3.75 -24.28 -0.89
C ASP A 54 4.66 -24.02 0.33
N LEU A 55 4.10 -23.34 1.33
CA LEU A 55 4.75 -22.99 2.59
C LEU A 55 4.46 -24.06 3.64
N ASP A 56 5.45 -24.38 4.47
CA ASP A 56 5.20 -25.20 5.65
C ASP A 56 4.25 -24.49 6.62
N GLU A 57 3.48 -25.29 7.37
CA GLU A 57 2.43 -24.80 8.29
C GLU A 57 2.95 -23.76 9.30
N ALA A 58 4.19 -23.94 9.80
CA ALA A 58 4.76 -23.02 10.79
C ALA A 58 5.11 -21.67 10.16
N THR A 59 5.65 -21.68 8.94
CA THR A 59 5.91 -20.46 8.17
C THR A 59 4.61 -19.75 7.80
N ARG A 60 3.59 -20.48 7.35
CA ARG A 60 2.28 -19.91 6.99
C ARG A 60 1.62 -19.23 8.19
N ALA A 61 1.50 -19.91 9.32
CA ALA A 61 0.90 -19.35 10.54
C ALA A 61 1.66 -18.11 11.05
N ASN A 62 2.98 -18.06 10.88
CA ASN A 62 3.76 -16.88 11.24
C ASN A 62 3.45 -15.68 10.32
N LEU A 63 3.30 -15.91 9.02
CA LEU A 63 2.98 -14.87 8.04
C LEU A 63 1.56 -14.32 8.21
N GLU A 64 0.57 -15.18 8.50
CA GLU A 64 -0.80 -14.77 8.84
C GLU A 64 -0.83 -13.88 10.09
N ARG A 65 -0.11 -14.27 11.15
CA ARG A 65 -0.01 -13.46 12.37
C ARG A 65 0.64 -12.09 12.12
N LEU A 66 1.57 -12.02 11.19
CA LEU A 66 2.23 -10.77 10.79
C LEU A 66 1.39 -9.94 9.79
N GLY A 67 0.25 -10.48 9.32
CA GLY A 67 -0.65 -9.81 8.37
C GLY A 67 -0.15 -9.85 6.92
N TYR A 68 0.79 -10.75 6.59
CA TYR A 68 1.25 -10.97 5.23
C TYR A 68 0.37 -11.95 4.43
N LEU A 69 -0.51 -12.70 5.12
CA LEU A 69 -1.48 -13.66 4.57
C LEU A 69 -2.80 -13.52 5.34
N GLU A 70 -3.92 -13.89 4.72
CA GLU A 70 -5.25 -14.02 5.38
C GLU A 70 -5.71 -15.47 5.53
#